data_AF-A0A2V5HVG1-F1
#
_entry.id   AF-A0A2V5HVG1-F1
#
_cell.length_a   1.000
_cell.length_b   1.000
_cell.length_c   1.000
_cell.angle_alpha   90.00
_cell.angle_beta   90.00
_cell.angle_gamma   90.00
#
_symmetry.space_group_name_H-M   'P 1'
#
loop_
_entity.id
_entity.type
_entity.pdbx_description
1 polymer ?
#
loop_
_entity_poly.entity_id
_entity_poly.type
_entity_poly.pdbx_seq_one_letter_code
_entity_poly.pdbx_strand_id
1 'polypeptide(L)'
;MLVLLLVLYHFIASTIVSARPNGTHYSYHELWMLQNYFWQNFLYPTNRGHIEANDSSIFAADVQGRVHATRTFDGRELNNEYIFGLFSQPDHPGIFGPPIAYNITQFAATDNTAAATTLITFNITTFQLVVPAAIDTWFQYDSSGKITQYDAVFRWLDYLFVPLMQAAGKMFHLNDSVQIQNRVAALLADTICQTHQDHCHEANQQYASKEDCVVFLTQRVRFGLPYEMGRNTLLCREVHDNMVRFNPPVHCPHIGPGGGGYCVDDMTYQQVVLEKYFRHSWVPYGYADHNPWVAPQDGAGQLVD
;
A
#
# COMPACT_ATOMS: atom_id res chain seq x y z
N MET A 1 69.65 22.79 -21.36
CA MET A 1 69.23 23.89 -20.47
C MET A 1 67.96 24.50 -21.03
N LEU A 2 66.92 24.57 -20.19
CA LEU A 2 65.62 25.26 -20.36
C LEU A 2 64.67 24.70 -21.45
N VAL A 3 63.50 24.09 -21.20
CA VAL A 3 62.39 24.21 -20.21
C VAL A 3 61.19 25.02 -20.76
N LEU A 4 60.00 24.40 -20.63
CA LEU A 4 58.60 24.89 -20.67
C LEU A 4 58.04 25.36 -22.04
N LEU A 5 57.00 24.77 -22.67
CA LEU A 5 55.64 24.32 -22.27
C LEU A 5 54.52 25.29 -22.70
N LEU A 6 53.48 24.66 -23.23
CA LEU A 6 52.04 24.96 -23.12
C LEU A 6 51.38 25.93 -24.10
N VAL A 7 50.83 25.28 -25.13
CA VAL A 7 49.68 25.64 -25.94
C VAL A 7 48.51 26.06 -25.04
N LEU A 8 48.13 27.34 -25.12
CA LEU A 8 46.92 27.88 -24.51
C LEU A 8 45.72 27.59 -25.44
N TYR A 9 45.23 26.35 -25.45
CA TYR A 9 43.92 26.06 -26.04
C TYR A 9 42.87 26.35 -24.96
N HIS A 10 42.19 27.50 -25.09
CA HIS A 10 41.01 27.80 -24.30
C HIS A 10 39.94 26.73 -24.60
N PHE A 11 39.77 25.77 -23.70
CA PHE A 11 38.54 25.02 -23.59
C PHE A 11 37.45 26.00 -23.17
N ILE A 12 36.66 26.47 -24.14
CA ILE A 12 35.30 26.91 -23.85
C ILE A 12 34.58 25.64 -23.41
N ALA A 13 34.50 25.43 -22.10
CA ALA A 13 33.58 24.46 -21.54
C ALA A 13 32.17 24.97 -21.89
N SER A 14 31.63 24.49 -23.00
CA SER A 14 30.20 24.56 -23.26
C SER A 14 29.53 23.85 -22.10
N THR A 15 29.01 24.61 -21.14
CA THR A 15 28.01 24.10 -20.21
C THR A 15 26.83 23.70 -21.07
N ILE A 16 26.76 22.42 -21.44
CA ILE A 16 25.51 21.81 -21.83
C ILE A 16 24.66 21.88 -20.56
N VAL A 17 23.94 22.98 -20.41
CA VAL A 17 22.74 23.02 -19.58
C VAL A 17 21.82 22.05 -20.29
N SER A 18 21.86 20.79 -19.87
CA SER A 18 20.82 19.84 -20.22
C SER A 18 19.52 20.49 -19.76
N ALA A 19 18.73 20.98 -20.72
CA ALA A 19 17.45 21.55 -20.41
C ALA A 19 16.68 20.50 -19.61
N ARG A 20 16.31 20.83 -18.37
CA ARG A 20 15.45 19.96 -17.58
C ARG A 20 14.24 19.64 -18.45
N PRO A 21 13.85 18.37 -18.62
CA PRO A 21 12.51 18.09 -19.14
C PRO A 21 11.54 18.85 -18.23
N ASN A 22 10.49 19.40 -18.83
CA ASN A 22 9.55 20.36 -18.24
C ASN A 22 8.89 19.78 -16.97
N GLY A 23 9.63 19.78 -15.86
CA GLY A 23 9.33 19.05 -14.65
C GLY A 23 8.43 19.88 -13.76
N THR A 24 7.45 19.22 -13.14
CA THR A 24 6.63 19.84 -12.12
C THR A 24 7.52 20.24 -10.95
N HIS A 25 7.68 21.55 -10.72
CA HIS A 25 8.44 22.05 -9.58
C HIS A 25 7.50 22.46 -8.45
N TYR A 26 7.54 21.72 -7.35
CA TYR A 26 6.89 22.10 -6.11
C TYR A 26 7.89 22.74 -5.13
N SER A 27 7.42 23.71 -4.38
CA SER A 27 8.09 24.16 -3.17
C SER A 27 7.96 23.11 -2.05
N TYR A 28 8.87 23.17 -1.08
CA TYR A 28 8.80 22.36 0.13
C TYR A 28 7.45 22.52 0.85
N HIS A 29 6.92 23.75 0.88
CA HIS A 29 5.64 24.03 1.52
C HIS A 29 4.46 23.39 0.77
N GLU A 30 4.45 23.41 -0.56
CA GLU A 30 3.38 22.77 -1.34
C GLU A 30 3.39 21.25 -1.14
N LEU A 31 4.56 20.61 -1.17
CA LEU A 31 4.67 19.16 -0.90
C LEU A 31 4.25 18.81 0.54
N TRP A 32 4.58 19.66 1.52
CA TRP A 32 4.10 19.51 2.89
C TRP A 32 2.57 19.57 2.97
N MET A 33 1.96 20.51 2.25
CA MET A 33 0.50 20.64 2.18
C MET A 33 -0.16 19.44 1.50
N LEU A 34 0.42 18.93 0.40
CA LEU A 34 -0.07 17.74 -0.29
C LEU A 34 0.02 16.48 0.59
N GLN A 35 1.12 16.32 1.33
CA GLN A 35 1.28 15.23 2.30
C GLN A 35 0.20 15.27 3.39
N ASN A 36 -0.07 16.46 3.93
CA ASN A 36 -1.14 16.65 4.92
C ASN A 36 -2.52 16.40 4.31
N TYR A 37 -2.75 16.88 3.09
CA TYR A 37 -4.01 16.68 2.38
C TYR A 37 -4.32 15.19 2.20
N PHE A 38 -3.34 14.36 1.84
CA PHE A 38 -3.53 12.90 1.81
C PHE A 38 -3.99 12.37 3.16
N TRP A 39 -3.26 12.67 4.25
CA TRP A 39 -3.58 12.11 5.57
C TRP A 39 -4.92 12.59 6.12
N GLN A 40 -5.32 13.84 5.88
CA GLN A 40 -6.63 14.37 6.26
C GLN A 40 -7.77 13.60 5.58
N ASN A 41 -7.59 13.22 4.32
CA ASN A 41 -8.56 12.44 3.56
C ASN A 41 -8.48 10.94 3.84
N PHE A 42 -7.36 10.45 4.36
CA PHE A 42 -7.22 9.08 4.84
C PHE A 42 -7.98 8.82 6.15
N LEU A 43 -8.18 9.84 6.99
CA LEU A 43 -8.93 9.71 8.24
C LEU A 43 -10.41 9.36 8.03
N TYR A 44 -10.96 8.54 8.92
CA TYR A 44 -12.39 8.31 9.02
C TYR A 44 -13.12 9.51 9.67
N PRO A 45 -14.32 9.90 9.22
CA PRO A 45 -15.11 9.32 8.13
C PRO A 45 -14.84 9.93 6.74
N THR A 46 -13.86 10.85 6.63
CA THR A 46 -13.54 11.55 5.37
C THR A 46 -13.17 10.57 4.26
N ASN A 47 -12.41 9.52 4.57
CA ASN A 47 -12.01 8.48 3.64
C ASN A 47 -13.16 7.84 2.86
N ARG A 48 -14.36 7.76 3.44
CA ARG A 48 -15.53 7.18 2.75
C ARG A 48 -15.88 7.92 1.46
N GLY A 49 -15.62 9.23 1.40
CA GLY A 49 -15.85 10.03 0.20
C GLY A 49 -14.86 9.77 -0.94
N HIS A 50 -13.82 8.97 -0.68
CA HIS A 50 -12.73 8.68 -1.62
C HIS A 50 -12.67 7.22 -2.06
N ILE A 51 -13.59 6.35 -1.61
CA ILE A 51 -13.60 4.93 -2.00
C ILE A 51 -13.89 4.78 -3.49
N GLU A 52 -14.91 5.48 -3.98
CA GLU A 52 -15.27 5.48 -5.40
C GLU A 52 -14.37 6.45 -6.17
N ALA A 53 -13.55 5.90 -7.06
CA ALA A 53 -12.66 6.67 -7.90
C ALA A 53 -13.44 7.63 -8.83
N ASN A 54 -12.98 8.87 -8.91
CA ASN A 54 -13.51 9.89 -9.82
C ASN A 54 -12.40 10.91 -10.16
N ASP A 55 -12.72 11.92 -10.98
CA ASP A 55 -11.73 12.91 -11.44
C ASP A 55 -11.24 13.87 -10.35
N SER A 56 -11.92 13.94 -9.22
CA SER A 56 -11.47 14.67 -8.03
C SER A 56 -10.64 13.79 -7.09
N SER A 57 -10.35 12.53 -7.47
CA SER A 57 -9.49 11.65 -6.66
C SER A 57 -8.11 12.26 -6.45
N ILE A 58 -7.56 11.97 -5.27
CA ILE A 58 -6.18 12.30 -4.87
C ILE A 58 -5.16 11.56 -5.75
N PHE A 59 -5.55 10.42 -6.32
CA PHE A 59 -4.71 9.62 -7.19
C PHE A 59 -4.87 10.01 -8.67
N ALA A 60 -3.75 10.05 -9.39
CA ALA A 60 -3.74 10.13 -10.85
C ALA A 60 -4.44 8.90 -11.45
N ALA A 61 -4.89 9.00 -12.71
CA ALA A 61 -5.65 7.91 -13.34
C ALA A 61 -4.83 6.62 -13.43
N ASP A 62 -3.54 6.75 -13.75
CA ASP A 62 -2.60 5.66 -13.95
C ASP A 62 -1.63 5.46 -12.77
N VAL A 63 -2.06 5.83 -11.56
CA VAL A 63 -1.25 5.73 -10.35
C VAL A 63 -0.67 4.33 -10.14
N GLN A 64 0.55 4.25 -9.64
CA GLN A 64 1.17 3.01 -9.15
C GLN A 64 1.40 3.05 -7.65
N GLY A 65 0.65 2.24 -6.91
CA GLY A 65 0.78 2.11 -5.46
C GLY A 65 1.47 0.83 -5.04
N ARG A 66 2.25 0.87 -3.96
CA ARG A 66 2.77 -0.32 -3.27
C ARG A 66 2.63 -0.17 -1.77
N VAL A 67 2.17 -1.21 -1.09
CA VAL A 67 2.13 -1.30 0.38
C VAL A 67 2.83 -2.57 0.81
N HIS A 68 3.95 -2.45 1.55
CA HIS A 68 4.94 -3.52 1.70
C HIS A 68 4.41 -4.87 2.22
N ALA A 69 3.39 -4.87 3.09
CA ALA A 69 2.83 -6.08 3.68
C ALA A 69 1.84 -6.79 2.75
N THR A 70 1.40 -6.09 1.70
CA THR A 70 0.40 -6.54 0.74
C THR A 70 1.04 -6.72 -0.63
N ARG A 71 0.68 -5.90 -1.63
CA ARG A 71 1.12 -5.97 -3.01
C ARG A 71 1.25 -4.57 -3.63
N THR A 72 1.33 -4.58 -4.96
CA THR A 72 1.19 -3.47 -5.87
C THR A 72 -0.25 -3.28 -6.32
N PHE A 73 -0.58 -2.05 -6.71
CA PHE A 73 -1.91 -1.63 -7.14
C PHE A 73 -1.75 -0.68 -8.34
N ASP A 74 -2.23 -1.10 -9.50
CA ASP A 74 -2.19 -0.29 -10.72
C ASP A 74 -3.55 0.36 -10.99
N GLY A 75 -3.53 1.67 -11.24
CA GLY A 75 -4.73 2.44 -11.62
C GLY A 75 -5.51 2.98 -10.43
N ARG A 76 -6.23 4.07 -10.69
CA ARG A 76 -6.94 4.86 -9.66
C ARG A 76 -7.96 4.03 -8.89
N GLU A 77 -8.74 3.22 -9.58
CA GLU A 77 -9.88 2.48 -9.03
C GLU A 77 -9.43 1.57 -7.88
N LEU A 78 -8.42 0.73 -8.12
CA LEU A 78 -7.88 -0.15 -7.10
C LEU A 78 -7.25 0.67 -5.96
N ASN A 79 -6.41 1.66 -6.27
CA ASN A 79 -5.75 2.45 -5.22
C ASN A 79 -6.75 3.18 -4.30
N ASN A 80 -7.83 3.73 -4.85
CA ASN A 80 -8.91 4.34 -4.06
C ASN A 80 -9.59 3.31 -3.14
N GLU A 81 -10.01 2.16 -3.68
CA GLU A 81 -10.67 1.11 -2.90
C GLU A 81 -9.77 0.54 -1.79
N TYR A 82 -8.50 0.24 -2.09
CA TYR A 82 -7.56 -0.31 -1.10
C TYR A 82 -7.19 0.68 -0.01
N ILE A 83 -6.84 1.92 -0.38
CA ILE A 83 -6.36 2.89 0.61
C ILE A 83 -7.51 3.43 1.45
N PHE A 84 -8.66 3.73 0.84
CA PHE A 84 -9.77 4.35 1.57
C PHE A 84 -10.82 3.34 2.05
N GLY A 85 -11.09 2.29 1.26
CA GLY A 85 -12.10 1.29 1.58
C GLY A 85 -11.71 0.37 2.73
N LEU A 86 -10.45 -0.10 2.77
CA LEU A 86 -9.95 -1.00 3.83
C LEU A 86 -10.21 -0.47 5.25
N PHE A 87 -10.12 0.85 5.44
CA PHE A 87 -10.27 1.48 6.76
C PHE A 87 -11.56 2.29 6.92
N SER A 88 -12.59 1.97 6.14
CA SER A 88 -13.85 2.74 6.09
C SER A 88 -14.98 2.16 6.95
N GLN A 89 -14.79 0.97 7.51
CA GLN A 89 -15.85 0.20 8.17
C GLN A 89 -15.58 0.01 9.66
N PRO A 90 -15.93 0.99 10.53
CA PRO A 90 -15.66 0.91 11.98
C PRO A 90 -16.37 -0.22 12.70
N ASP A 91 -17.48 -0.71 12.15
CA ASP A 91 -18.33 -1.74 12.77
C ASP A 91 -18.09 -3.13 12.16
N HIS A 92 -17.23 -3.24 11.14
CA HIS A 92 -16.89 -4.51 10.52
C HIS A 92 -15.87 -5.25 11.40
N PRO A 93 -16.18 -6.47 11.90
CA PRO A 93 -15.24 -7.21 12.74
C PRO A 93 -13.96 -7.52 11.97
N GLY A 94 -12.82 -7.32 12.61
CA GLY A 94 -11.54 -7.46 11.94
C GLY A 94 -10.34 -7.00 12.75
N ILE A 95 -9.16 -7.18 12.18
CA ILE A 95 -7.90 -6.65 12.75
C ILE A 95 -7.59 -5.23 12.31
N PHE A 96 -8.33 -4.73 11.32
CA PHE A 96 -8.23 -3.36 10.86
C PHE A 96 -9.26 -2.48 11.57
N GLY A 97 -8.91 -1.22 11.76
CA GLY A 97 -9.79 -0.22 12.32
C GLY A 97 -9.61 1.09 11.58
N PRO A 98 -10.57 2.02 11.65
CA PRO A 98 -10.42 3.33 11.02
C PRO A 98 -9.23 4.12 11.59
N PRO A 99 -8.46 4.84 10.75
CA PRO A 99 -7.54 5.87 11.19
C PRO A 99 -8.34 7.08 11.70
N ILE A 100 -8.03 7.56 12.90
CA ILE A 100 -8.78 8.63 13.58
C ILE A 100 -7.96 9.89 13.83
N ALA A 101 -6.63 9.78 13.80
CA ALA A 101 -5.72 10.91 13.94
C ALA A 101 -4.39 10.59 13.24
N TYR A 102 -3.68 11.65 12.84
CA TYR A 102 -2.33 11.53 12.30
C TYR A 102 -1.41 12.62 12.85
N ASN A 103 -0.11 12.35 12.83
CA ASN A 103 0.93 13.35 13.04
C ASN A 103 2.18 13.00 12.20
N ILE A 104 2.63 13.93 11.35
CA ILE A 104 3.85 13.75 10.55
C ILE A 104 5.06 14.07 11.45
N THR A 105 5.94 13.09 11.66
CA THR A 105 7.10 13.23 12.57
C THR A 105 8.41 13.46 11.83
N GLN A 106 8.49 13.02 10.58
CA GLN A 106 9.66 13.21 9.72
C GLN A 106 9.15 13.54 8.33
N PHE A 107 9.78 14.51 7.66
CA PHE A 107 9.42 14.92 6.31
C PHE A 107 10.64 15.42 5.54
N ALA A 108 10.80 14.91 4.33
CA ALA A 108 11.77 15.34 3.35
C ALA A 108 11.06 15.49 2.00
N ALA A 109 11.52 16.46 1.20
CA ALA A 109 10.89 16.76 -0.07
C ALA A 109 11.95 17.22 -1.08
N THR A 110 11.78 16.79 -2.33
CA THR A 110 12.64 17.18 -3.44
C THR A 110 11.85 17.10 -4.74
N ASP A 111 11.97 18.14 -5.58
CA ASP A 111 11.26 18.26 -6.86
C ASP A 111 9.74 18.06 -6.74
N ASN A 112 9.20 16.93 -7.22
CA ASN A 112 7.80 16.55 -7.08
C ASN A 112 7.57 15.35 -6.15
N THR A 113 8.55 15.02 -5.31
CA THR A 113 8.55 13.85 -4.43
C THR A 113 8.61 14.28 -2.98
N ALA A 114 7.76 13.69 -2.15
CA ALA A 114 7.78 13.81 -0.70
C ALA A 114 8.01 12.44 -0.07
N ALA A 115 8.82 12.40 0.99
CA ALA A 115 8.98 11.24 1.84
C ALA A 115 8.67 11.63 3.29
N ALA A 116 7.87 10.84 3.98
CA ALA A 116 7.43 11.16 5.32
C ALA A 116 7.27 9.92 6.20
N THR A 117 7.61 10.05 7.48
CA THR A 117 7.14 9.15 8.53
C THR A 117 5.97 9.79 9.22
N THR A 118 4.84 9.08 9.27
CA THR A 118 3.61 9.57 9.87
C THR A 118 3.12 8.58 10.92
N LEU A 119 2.82 9.09 12.11
CA LEU A 119 2.13 8.33 13.15
C LEU A 119 0.63 8.41 12.89
N ILE A 120 -0.01 7.27 12.64
CA ILE A 120 -1.46 7.16 12.47
C ILE A 120 -2.04 6.45 13.68
N THR A 121 -3.05 7.04 14.31
CA THR A 121 -3.80 6.38 15.36
C THR A 121 -4.96 5.61 14.74
N PHE A 122 -4.94 4.29 14.91
CA PHE A 122 -6.02 3.40 14.48
C PHE A 122 -6.91 3.04 15.67
N ASN A 123 -8.23 3.00 15.44
CA ASN A 123 -9.21 2.53 16.40
C ASN A 123 -9.77 1.17 15.97
N ILE A 124 -9.18 0.09 16.47
CA ILE A 124 -9.59 -1.28 16.18
C ILE A 124 -10.68 -1.65 17.18
N THR A 125 -11.91 -1.33 16.82
CA THR A 125 -13.13 -1.48 17.65
C THR A 125 -13.36 -2.92 18.07
N THR A 126 -13.12 -3.89 17.17
CA THR A 126 -13.22 -5.34 17.40
C THR A 126 -12.56 -5.75 18.71
N PHE A 127 -11.34 -5.28 18.97
CA PHE A 127 -10.55 -5.65 20.16
C PHE A 127 -10.45 -4.53 21.20
N GLN A 128 -11.29 -3.49 21.07
CA GLN A 128 -11.28 -2.30 21.94
C GLN A 128 -9.88 -1.69 22.08
N LEU A 129 -9.15 -1.63 20.96
CA LEU A 129 -7.74 -1.23 20.92
C LEU A 129 -7.57 0.04 20.11
N VAL A 130 -7.09 1.10 20.76
CA VAL A 130 -6.56 2.30 20.08
C VAL A 130 -5.05 2.22 20.09
N VAL A 131 -4.43 2.18 18.91
CA VAL A 131 -2.99 1.95 18.77
C VAL A 131 -2.37 2.86 17.71
N PRO A 132 -1.20 3.47 17.98
CA PRO A 132 -0.46 4.19 16.95
C PRO A 132 0.34 3.22 16.08
N ALA A 133 0.31 3.44 14.76
CA ALA A 133 1.21 2.81 13.80
C ALA A 133 2.09 3.88 13.15
N ALA A 134 3.33 3.53 12.84
CA ALA A 134 4.22 4.39 12.06
C ALA A 134 4.20 3.93 10.59
N ILE A 135 3.86 4.83 9.68
CA ILE A 135 3.85 4.57 8.24
C ILE A 135 4.88 5.49 7.58
N ASP A 136 5.87 4.89 6.92
CA ASP A 136 6.75 5.59 6.00
C ASP A 136 6.10 5.63 4.62
N THR A 137 6.08 6.79 3.99
CA THR A 137 5.51 6.99 2.66
C THR A 137 6.52 7.70 1.78
N TRP A 138 6.60 7.28 0.52
CA TRP A 138 7.13 8.06 -0.59
C TRP A 138 5.97 8.37 -1.52
N PHE A 139 5.75 9.65 -1.82
CA PHE A 139 4.72 10.12 -2.74
C PHE A 139 5.36 10.94 -3.84
N GLN A 140 4.98 10.67 -5.08
CA GLN A 140 5.29 11.52 -6.22
C GLN A 140 4.01 12.13 -6.77
N TYR A 141 4.08 13.40 -7.17
CA TYR A 141 2.93 14.16 -7.63
C TYR A 141 3.06 14.62 -9.10
N ASP A 142 1.95 14.63 -9.83
CA ASP A 142 1.85 15.28 -11.13
C ASP A 142 1.70 16.81 -10.99
N SER A 143 1.62 17.54 -12.11
CA SER A 143 1.42 19.00 -12.10
C SER A 143 0.11 19.51 -11.49
N SER A 144 -0.87 18.62 -11.28
CA SER A 144 -2.16 18.93 -10.66
C SER A 144 -2.21 18.59 -9.16
N GLY A 145 -1.10 18.09 -8.59
CA GLY A 145 -1.02 17.69 -7.19
C GLY A 145 -1.60 16.31 -6.91
N LYS A 146 -1.88 15.52 -7.94
CA LYS A 146 -2.34 14.13 -7.77
C LYS A 146 -1.16 13.19 -7.63
N ILE A 147 -1.31 12.17 -6.80
CA ILE A 147 -0.30 11.15 -6.57
C ILE A 147 -0.20 10.26 -7.81
N THR A 148 0.97 10.22 -8.46
CA THR A 148 1.27 9.37 -9.63
C THR A 148 1.89 8.04 -9.23
N GLN A 149 2.63 8.02 -8.12
CA GLN A 149 3.11 6.78 -7.54
C GLN A 149 3.34 6.93 -6.04
N TYR A 150 3.21 5.82 -5.32
CA TYR A 150 3.54 5.76 -3.91
C TYR A 150 4.13 4.42 -3.46
N ASP A 151 4.99 4.50 -2.45
CA ASP A 151 5.49 3.34 -1.71
C ASP A 151 5.25 3.55 -0.22
N ALA A 152 4.55 2.62 0.42
CA ALA A 152 4.15 2.71 1.81
C ALA A 152 4.62 1.51 2.63
N VAL A 153 5.23 1.79 3.78
CA VAL A 153 5.78 0.78 4.69
C VAL A 153 5.23 1.02 6.09
N PHE A 154 4.54 0.02 6.64
CA PHE A 154 4.22 0.02 8.07
C PHE A 154 5.47 -0.38 8.83
N ARG A 155 6.09 0.57 9.52
CA ARG A 155 7.27 0.32 10.33
C ARG A 155 6.95 -0.59 11.48
N TRP A 156 7.79 -1.62 11.65
CA TRP A 156 7.68 -2.58 12.75
C TRP A 156 6.31 -3.26 12.82
N LEU A 157 5.71 -3.57 11.66
CA LEU A 157 4.39 -4.19 11.58
C LEU A 157 4.28 -5.46 12.45
N ASP A 158 5.34 -6.28 12.49
CA ASP A 158 5.39 -7.45 13.37
C ASP A 158 5.27 -7.10 14.85
N TYR A 159 5.89 -5.99 15.27
CA TYR A 159 5.81 -5.51 16.65
C TYR A 159 4.47 -4.86 16.96
N LEU A 160 3.86 -4.16 15.99
CA LEU A 160 2.49 -3.63 16.10
C LEU A 160 1.45 -4.74 16.30
N PHE A 161 1.70 -5.94 15.76
CA PHE A 161 0.81 -7.09 15.95
C PHE A 161 0.80 -7.63 17.38
N VAL A 162 1.84 -7.38 18.18
CA VAL A 162 1.91 -7.85 19.57
C VAL A 162 0.79 -7.26 20.44
N PRO A 163 0.61 -5.93 20.56
CA PRO A 163 -0.49 -5.36 21.34
C PRO A 163 -1.87 -5.73 20.79
N LEU A 164 -2.00 -5.93 19.47
CA LEU A 164 -3.22 -6.44 18.85
C LEU A 164 -3.60 -7.83 19.37
N MET A 165 -2.66 -8.78 19.30
CA MET A 165 -2.91 -10.14 19.79
C MET A 165 -3.10 -10.19 21.31
N GLN A 166 -2.45 -9.30 22.07
CA GLN A 166 -2.71 -9.15 23.50
C GLN A 166 -4.11 -8.62 23.80
N ALA A 167 -4.61 -7.66 23.01
CA ALA A 167 -5.98 -7.16 23.14
C ALA A 167 -7.00 -8.26 22.82
N ALA A 168 -6.75 -9.05 21.76
CA ALA A 168 -7.56 -10.23 21.45
C ALA A 168 -7.55 -11.27 22.60
N GLY A 169 -6.39 -11.55 23.19
CA GLY A 169 -6.29 -12.45 24.34
C GLY A 169 -7.10 -11.99 25.55
N LYS A 170 -7.08 -10.69 25.86
CA LYS A 170 -7.93 -10.11 26.91
C LYS A 170 -9.42 -10.27 26.59
N MET A 171 -9.82 -9.99 25.36
CA MET A 171 -11.20 -10.10 24.89
C MET A 171 -11.71 -11.55 24.99
N PHE A 172 -10.89 -12.52 24.62
CA PHE A 172 -11.27 -13.94 24.66
C PHE A 172 -11.00 -14.63 25.99
N HIS A 173 -10.45 -13.92 26.98
CA HIS A 173 -10.01 -14.48 28.26
C HIS A 173 -8.98 -15.63 28.11
N LEU A 174 -8.01 -15.44 27.22
CA LEU A 174 -6.96 -16.40 26.88
C LEU A 174 -5.57 -15.80 27.10
N ASN A 175 -4.62 -16.65 27.51
CA ASN A 175 -3.22 -16.28 27.70
C ASN A 175 -2.26 -17.05 26.78
N ASP A 176 -2.69 -18.18 26.23
CA ASP A 176 -1.89 -19.00 25.33
C ASP A 176 -1.95 -18.43 23.90
N SER A 177 -0.79 -18.14 23.30
CA SER A 177 -0.71 -17.48 22.00
C SER A 177 -1.36 -18.29 20.87
N VAL A 178 -1.26 -19.61 20.91
CA VAL A 178 -1.86 -20.50 19.90
C VAL A 178 -3.38 -20.48 20.02
N GLN A 179 -3.93 -20.56 21.23
CA GLN A 179 -5.37 -20.45 21.45
C GLN A 179 -5.92 -19.08 21.05
N ILE A 180 -5.18 -18.00 21.34
CA ILE A 180 -5.55 -16.64 20.92
C ILE A 180 -5.60 -16.58 19.39
N GLN A 181 -4.54 -17.03 18.71
CA GLN A 181 -4.50 -17.04 17.25
C GLN A 181 -5.65 -17.86 16.65
N ASN A 182 -5.97 -19.03 17.23
CA ASN A 182 -7.08 -19.85 16.75
C ASN A 182 -8.43 -19.15 16.93
N ARG A 183 -8.65 -18.40 18.01
CA ARG A 183 -9.88 -17.60 18.21
C ARG A 183 -9.96 -16.43 17.24
N VAL A 184 -8.87 -15.71 17.02
CA VAL A 184 -8.81 -14.64 16.02
C VAL A 184 -9.08 -15.23 14.63
N ALA A 185 -8.42 -16.33 14.26
CA ALA A 185 -8.64 -17.01 12.98
C ALA A 185 -10.10 -17.42 12.77
N ALA A 186 -10.76 -17.96 13.80
CA ALA A 186 -12.17 -18.31 13.74
C ALA A 186 -13.07 -17.08 13.54
N LEU A 187 -12.78 -15.97 14.23
CA LEU A 187 -13.52 -14.71 14.08
C LEU A 187 -13.36 -14.12 12.67
N LEU A 188 -12.13 -14.07 12.15
CA LEU A 188 -11.89 -13.56 10.80
C LEU A 188 -12.53 -14.47 9.75
N ALA A 189 -12.38 -15.79 9.88
CA ALA A 189 -12.98 -16.73 8.94
C ALA A 189 -14.51 -16.62 8.92
N ASP A 190 -15.17 -16.56 10.08
CA ASP A 190 -16.63 -16.41 10.12
C ASP A 190 -17.08 -15.09 9.47
N THR A 191 -16.35 -14.00 9.72
CA THR A 191 -16.64 -12.68 9.14
C THR A 191 -16.48 -12.68 7.63
N ILE A 192 -15.33 -13.14 7.12
CA ILE A 192 -15.07 -13.24 5.68
C ILE A 192 -16.13 -14.12 4.99
N CYS A 193 -16.48 -15.25 5.59
CA CYS A 193 -17.46 -16.17 5.01
C CYS A 193 -18.89 -15.60 5.08
N GLN A 194 -19.19 -14.75 6.06
CA GLN A 194 -20.44 -14.00 6.10
C GLN A 194 -20.48 -12.95 4.97
N THR A 195 -19.43 -12.15 4.80
CA THR A 195 -19.31 -11.20 3.69
C THR A 195 -19.43 -11.90 2.34
N HIS A 196 -18.76 -13.05 2.19
CA HIS A 196 -18.87 -13.89 1.00
C HIS A 196 -20.33 -14.28 0.73
N GLN A 197 -21.03 -14.81 1.73
CA GLN A 197 -22.43 -15.20 1.62
C GLN A 197 -23.35 -14.01 1.29
N ASP A 198 -23.04 -12.81 1.80
CA ASP A 198 -23.89 -11.64 1.62
C ASP A 198 -23.68 -10.97 0.25
N HIS A 199 -22.49 -11.03 -0.32
CA HIS A 199 -22.10 -10.20 -1.48
C HIS A 199 -21.57 -10.96 -2.70
N CYS A 200 -21.10 -12.20 -2.54
CA CYS A 200 -20.42 -12.94 -3.61
C CYS A 200 -21.31 -14.01 -4.22
N HIS A 201 -22.23 -13.58 -5.07
CA HIS A 201 -23.23 -14.42 -5.74
C HIS A 201 -22.89 -14.68 -7.21
N GLU A 202 -23.56 -15.66 -7.82
CA GLU A 202 -23.49 -15.94 -9.26
C GLU A 202 -22.05 -16.10 -9.77
N ALA A 203 -21.61 -15.28 -10.72
CA ALA A 203 -20.25 -15.30 -11.27
C ALA A 203 -19.16 -14.98 -10.22
N ASN A 204 -19.54 -14.35 -9.10
CA ASN A 204 -18.64 -14.02 -8.01
C ASN A 204 -18.63 -15.07 -6.90
N GLN A 205 -19.45 -16.13 -6.98
CA GLN A 205 -19.46 -17.23 -6.01
C GLN A 205 -18.09 -17.92 -5.96
N GLN A 206 -17.51 -18.04 -4.75
CA GLN A 206 -16.17 -18.63 -4.53
C GLN A 206 -16.21 -19.93 -3.74
N TYR A 207 -17.22 -20.10 -2.88
CA TYR A 207 -17.43 -21.25 -2.02
C TYR A 207 -18.83 -21.81 -2.25
N ALA A 208 -19.03 -23.11 -2.10
CA ALA A 208 -20.36 -23.70 -2.24
C ALA A 208 -21.27 -23.39 -1.03
N SER A 209 -20.68 -23.15 0.14
CA SER A 209 -21.38 -22.82 1.38
C SER A 209 -20.49 -21.98 2.32
N LYS A 210 -21.11 -21.38 3.35
CA LYS A 210 -20.38 -20.69 4.42
C LYS A 210 -19.48 -21.67 5.18
N GLU A 211 -19.94 -22.90 5.40
CA GLU A 211 -19.19 -23.95 6.08
C GLU A 211 -17.92 -24.34 5.31
N ASP A 212 -18.03 -24.51 3.98
CA ASP A 212 -16.88 -24.83 3.13
C ASP A 212 -15.85 -23.69 3.15
N CYS A 213 -16.33 -22.44 3.16
CA CYS A 213 -15.50 -21.27 3.33
C CYS A 213 -14.74 -21.30 4.67
N VAL A 214 -15.43 -21.53 5.79
CA VAL A 214 -14.80 -21.58 7.12
C VAL A 214 -13.76 -22.70 7.19
N VAL A 215 -14.07 -23.89 6.66
CA VAL A 215 -13.12 -25.01 6.59
C VAL A 215 -11.88 -24.63 5.79
N PHE A 216 -12.05 -23.99 4.63
CA PHE A 216 -10.93 -23.55 3.83
C PHE A 216 -10.06 -22.55 4.59
N LEU A 217 -10.67 -21.49 5.14
CA LEU A 217 -9.98 -20.39 5.82
C LEU A 217 -9.28 -20.80 7.11
N THR A 218 -9.76 -21.85 7.79
CA THR A 218 -9.18 -22.31 9.06
C THR A 218 -8.30 -23.55 8.94
N GLN A 219 -8.38 -24.31 7.85
CA GLN A 219 -7.67 -25.59 7.71
C GLN A 219 -6.80 -25.72 6.45
N ARG A 220 -7.04 -24.91 5.41
CA ARG A 220 -6.36 -25.05 4.10
C ARG A 220 -5.40 -23.91 3.80
N VAL A 221 -5.56 -22.78 4.45
CA VAL A 221 -4.62 -21.66 4.39
C VAL A 221 -4.03 -21.40 5.77
N ARG A 222 -2.82 -20.86 5.80
CA ARG A 222 -2.18 -20.44 7.06
C ARG A 222 -2.81 -19.13 7.54
N PHE A 223 -2.76 -18.89 8.85
CA PHE A 223 -3.17 -17.60 9.43
C PHE A 223 -2.45 -16.45 8.72
N GLY A 224 -1.13 -16.57 8.59
CA GLY A 224 -0.25 -15.58 7.97
C GLY A 224 0.51 -14.78 9.03
N LEU A 225 1.74 -14.42 8.69
CA LEU A 225 2.50 -13.45 9.47
C LEU A 225 2.11 -12.02 9.07
N PRO A 226 2.42 -11.00 9.89
CA PRO A 226 1.99 -9.62 9.61
C PRO A 226 2.49 -9.07 8.27
N TYR A 227 3.67 -9.50 7.80
CA TYR A 227 4.21 -9.16 6.48
C TYR A 227 3.67 -10.03 5.32
N GLU A 228 2.76 -10.99 5.59
CA GLU A 228 2.19 -11.92 4.61
C GLU A 228 0.74 -11.56 4.21
N MET A 229 0.34 -10.30 4.34
CA MET A 229 -0.99 -9.82 3.94
C MET A 229 -1.18 -9.68 2.42
N GLY A 230 -0.16 -10.03 1.62
CA GLY A 230 -0.24 -10.20 0.17
C GLY A 230 0.11 -11.62 -0.29
N ARG A 231 -0.05 -12.60 0.60
CA ARG A 231 0.28 -14.01 0.38
C ARG A 231 -0.96 -14.89 0.51
N ASN A 232 -0.84 -16.19 0.26
CA ASN A 232 -1.97 -17.11 0.43
C ASN A 232 -2.27 -17.39 1.91
N THR A 233 -2.85 -16.41 2.58
CA THR A 233 -3.09 -16.41 4.03
C THR A 233 -4.52 -15.97 4.36
N LEU A 234 -4.94 -16.24 5.60
CA LEU A 234 -6.17 -15.69 6.14
C LEU A 234 -6.08 -14.17 6.29
N LEU A 235 -4.94 -13.65 6.76
CA LEU A 235 -4.72 -12.21 6.91
C LEU A 235 -4.80 -11.44 5.59
N CYS A 236 -4.37 -12.02 4.47
CA CYS A 236 -4.57 -11.41 3.16
C CYS A 236 -6.07 -11.31 2.83
N ARG A 237 -6.83 -12.38 3.05
CA ARG A 237 -8.28 -12.37 2.76
C ARG A 237 -9.05 -11.40 3.65
N GLU A 238 -8.62 -11.23 4.89
CA GLU A 238 -9.12 -10.21 5.80
C GLU A 238 -8.88 -8.77 5.29
N VAL A 239 -7.76 -8.50 4.60
CA VAL A 239 -7.58 -7.22 3.90
C VAL A 239 -8.69 -7.05 2.85
N HIS A 240 -8.91 -8.06 2.01
CA HIS A 240 -9.86 -7.93 0.90
C HIS A 240 -11.33 -7.92 1.31
N ASP A 241 -11.67 -8.60 2.40
CA ASP A 241 -13.01 -8.67 2.98
C ASP A 241 -13.64 -7.28 3.16
N ASN A 242 -12.85 -6.35 3.70
CA ASN A 242 -13.24 -4.97 3.96
C ASN A 242 -13.66 -4.17 2.70
N MET A 243 -13.36 -4.67 1.49
CA MET A 243 -13.70 -3.99 0.24
C MET A 243 -14.76 -4.71 -0.60
N VAL A 244 -15.13 -5.94 -0.24
CA VAL A 244 -16.08 -6.76 -1.02
C VAL A 244 -17.39 -6.04 -1.27
N ARG A 245 -17.95 -5.36 -0.27
CA ARG A 245 -19.22 -4.65 -0.40
C ARG A 245 -19.19 -3.48 -1.40
N PHE A 246 -18.01 -2.92 -1.69
CA PHE A 246 -17.87 -1.76 -2.59
C PHE A 246 -17.75 -2.23 -4.04
N ASN A 247 -17.00 -3.31 -4.27
CA ASN A 247 -16.78 -3.86 -5.60
C ASN A 247 -16.67 -5.40 -5.58
N PRO A 248 -17.80 -6.13 -5.44
CA PRO A 248 -17.78 -7.58 -5.35
C PRO A 248 -17.09 -8.28 -6.53
N PRO A 249 -17.29 -7.87 -7.81
CA PRO A 249 -16.60 -8.49 -8.94
C PRO A 249 -15.07 -8.50 -8.84
N VAL A 250 -14.49 -7.47 -8.21
CA VAL A 250 -13.04 -7.37 -8.00
C VAL A 250 -12.61 -8.16 -6.77
N HIS A 251 -13.29 -8.00 -5.62
CA HIS A 251 -12.77 -8.48 -4.34
C HIS A 251 -13.25 -9.87 -3.93
N CYS A 252 -14.37 -10.37 -4.46
CA CYS A 252 -14.82 -11.73 -4.19
C CYS A 252 -13.76 -12.78 -4.57
N PRO A 253 -13.12 -12.74 -5.76
CA PRO A 253 -12.02 -13.64 -6.09
C PRO A 253 -10.88 -13.63 -5.06
N HIS A 254 -10.58 -12.48 -4.46
CA HIS A 254 -9.47 -12.33 -3.51
C HIS A 254 -9.73 -13.06 -2.18
N ILE A 255 -10.98 -13.07 -1.70
CA ILE A 255 -11.36 -13.82 -0.49
C ILE A 255 -11.61 -15.32 -0.74
N GLY A 256 -11.61 -15.75 -2.01
CA GLY A 256 -11.84 -17.12 -2.43
C GLY A 256 -10.64 -18.06 -2.31
N PRO A 257 -10.81 -19.35 -2.67
CA PRO A 257 -9.72 -20.34 -2.65
C PRO A 257 -8.55 -20.00 -3.58
N GLY A 258 -8.85 -19.46 -4.76
CA GLY A 258 -7.85 -19.06 -5.74
C GLY A 258 -7.11 -17.77 -5.40
N GLY A 259 -7.61 -16.99 -4.43
CA GLY A 259 -7.02 -15.72 -4.01
C GLY A 259 -7.01 -14.61 -5.06
N GLY A 260 -7.62 -14.83 -6.23
CA GLY A 260 -7.76 -13.87 -7.33
C GLY A 260 -6.45 -13.22 -7.79
N GLY A 261 -5.30 -13.90 -7.62
CA GLY A 261 -3.98 -13.33 -7.92
C GLY A 261 -3.42 -12.38 -6.86
N TYR A 262 -4.18 -12.04 -5.82
CA TYR A 262 -3.73 -11.20 -4.71
C TYR A 262 -3.38 -12.01 -3.45
N CYS A 263 -4.17 -13.01 -3.09
CA CYS A 263 -3.87 -13.89 -1.96
C CYS A 263 -3.24 -15.19 -2.43
N VAL A 264 -2.05 -15.09 -3.05
CA VAL A 264 -1.29 -16.22 -3.62
C VAL A 264 0.17 -16.21 -3.19
N ASP A 265 0.85 -17.36 -3.26
CA ASP A 265 2.27 -17.53 -2.88
C ASP A 265 3.19 -17.53 -4.11
N ASP A 266 3.22 -16.41 -4.83
CA ASP A 266 3.89 -16.23 -6.13
C ASP A 266 5.15 -15.35 -6.06
N MET A 267 5.54 -14.86 -4.87
CA MET A 267 6.70 -13.99 -4.71
C MET A 267 7.69 -14.51 -3.65
N THR A 268 8.97 -14.44 -3.99
CA THR A 268 10.10 -14.61 -3.07
C THR A 268 10.60 -13.25 -2.58
N TYR A 269 11.36 -13.25 -1.47
CA TYR A 269 12.01 -12.03 -0.98
C TYR A 269 12.88 -11.36 -2.06
N GLN A 270 13.67 -12.16 -2.80
CA GLN A 270 14.53 -11.65 -3.86
C GLN A 270 13.73 -10.98 -4.98
N GLN A 271 12.60 -11.56 -5.40
CA GLN A 271 11.74 -10.93 -6.39
C GLN A 271 11.19 -9.59 -5.90
N VAL A 272 10.71 -9.52 -4.65
CA VAL A 272 10.15 -8.29 -4.07
C VAL A 272 11.19 -7.17 -4.03
N VAL A 273 12.41 -7.45 -3.56
CA VAL A 273 13.45 -6.40 -3.46
C VAL A 273 14.06 -6.04 -4.80
N LEU A 274 13.97 -6.92 -5.80
CA LEU A 274 14.50 -6.67 -7.14
C LEU A 274 13.45 -6.14 -8.13
N GLU A 275 12.20 -6.01 -7.71
CA GLU A 275 11.09 -5.58 -8.56
C GLU A 275 11.24 -4.12 -9.01
N LYS A 276 11.22 -3.89 -10.31
CA LYS A 276 11.20 -2.56 -10.93
C LYS A 276 9.76 -2.14 -11.24
N TYR A 277 8.99 -1.91 -10.18
CA TYR A 277 7.55 -1.65 -10.30
C TYR A 277 7.21 -0.24 -10.80
N PHE A 278 7.91 0.79 -10.28
CA PHE A 278 7.58 2.18 -10.54
C PHE A 278 8.06 2.67 -11.90
N ARG A 279 7.18 3.37 -12.63
CA ARG A 279 7.45 3.98 -13.94
C ARG A 279 8.37 5.18 -13.87
N HIS A 280 8.39 5.89 -12.74
CA HIS A 280 9.24 7.05 -12.56
C HIS A 280 10.27 6.83 -11.45
N SER A 281 11.45 7.42 -11.67
CA SER A 281 12.53 7.45 -10.70
C SER A 281 12.11 8.23 -9.45
N TRP A 282 12.44 7.68 -8.28
CA TRP A 282 12.41 8.41 -7.00
C TRP A 282 13.63 9.32 -6.80
N VAL A 283 14.64 9.21 -7.67
CA VAL A 283 15.83 10.06 -7.69
C VAL A 283 15.57 11.26 -8.63
N PRO A 284 15.81 12.51 -8.17
CA PRO A 284 15.62 13.71 -8.99
C PRO A 284 16.41 13.71 -10.29
N TYR A 285 15.88 14.41 -11.29
CA TYR A 285 16.53 14.59 -12.59
C TYR A 285 17.95 15.17 -12.45
N GLY A 286 18.89 14.65 -13.26
CA GLY A 286 20.30 15.04 -13.26
C GLY A 286 21.13 14.37 -12.16
N TYR A 287 20.54 13.39 -11.46
CA TYR A 287 21.23 12.53 -10.51
C TYR A 287 20.97 11.06 -10.85
N ALA A 288 22.03 10.25 -10.73
CA ALA A 288 21.97 8.81 -10.92
C ALA A 288 21.48 8.39 -12.33
N ASP A 289 22.00 9.03 -13.38
CA ASP A 289 21.64 8.78 -14.79
C ASP A 289 21.91 7.33 -15.27
N HIS A 290 22.68 6.55 -14.50
CA HIS A 290 22.96 5.12 -14.75
C HIS A 290 22.24 4.20 -13.76
N ASN A 291 21.30 4.72 -12.98
CA ASN A 291 20.60 3.95 -11.97
C ASN A 291 19.67 2.95 -12.66
N PRO A 292 19.90 1.63 -12.51
CA PRO A 292 19.08 0.61 -13.16
C PRO A 292 17.63 0.57 -12.65
N TRP A 293 17.34 1.28 -11.54
CA TRP A 293 16.00 1.48 -10.97
C TRP A 293 15.25 2.67 -11.57
N VAL A 294 15.89 3.46 -12.45
CA VAL A 294 15.23 4.44 -13.31
C VAL A 294 14.66 3.64 -14.48
N ALA A 295 13.33 3.51 -14.58
CA ALA A 295 12.74 2.97 -15.80
C ALA A 295 13.20 3.84 -16.99
N PRO A 296 13.58 3.25 -18.15
CA PRO A 296 13.90 4.04 -19.32
C PRO A 296 12.71 4.95 -19.62
N GLN A 297 12.90 6.26 -19.51
CA GLN A 297 12.03 7.20 -20.19
C GLN A 297 12.31 6.99 -21.66
N ASP A 298 11.56 6.09 -22.31
CA ASP A 298 11.20 6.13 -23.72
C ASP A 298 10.44 4.83 -24.05
N GLY A 299 9.19 4.99 -24.49
CA GLY A 299 8.38 3.89 -24.98
C GLY A 299 9.00 3.25 -26.22
N ALA A 300 9.42 2.00 -26.10
CA ALA A 300 9.41 1.03 -27.18
C ALA A 300 9.50 -0.36 -26.53
N GLY A 301 8.52 -1.21 -26.82
CA GLY A 301 8.60 -2.60 -26.42
C GLY A 301 9.88 -3.24 -26.96
N GLN A 302 10.55 -3.98 -26.10
CA GLN A 302 11.36 -5.12 -26.51
C GLN A 302 11.21 -6.19 -25.44
N LEU A 303 10.25 -7.07 -25.69
CA LEU A 303 10.45 -8.50 -25.46
C LEU A 303 11.81 -8.87 -26.04
N VAL A 304 12.73 -9.40 -25.22
CA VAL A 304 13.68 -10.42 -25.67
C VAL A 304 14.03 -11.31 -24.46
N ASP A 305 13.58 -12.56 -24.60
CA ASP A 305 14.04 -13.84 -24.05
C ASP A 305 14.28 -14.04 -22.54
#